data_AF-A0A932NIE0-F1
#
_entry.id   AF-A0A932NIE0-F1
#
_cell.length_a   1.000
_cell.length_b   1.000
_cell.length_c   1.000
_cell.angle_alpha   90.00
_cell.angle_beta   90.00
_cell.angle_gamma   90.00
#
_symmetry.space_group_name_H-M   'P 1'
#
loop_
_entity.id
_entity.type
_entity.pdbx_description
1 polymer ?
#
loop_
_entity_poly.entity_id
_entity_poly.type
_entity_poly.pdbx_seq_one_letter_code
_entity_poly.pdbx_strand_id
1 'polypeptide(L)'
;MSIRREWFKRHLEILTQALGTVLGLKGRGEVQASIAALESALEKAFGMNGQLALAFPLEQFLSLALRGEKASPELLDALSRLFTEYAALLESSGRNSEAASARERAAALRAGL
;
A
#
# COMPACT_ATOMS: atom_id res chain seq x y z
N MET A 1 11.78 23.34 9.69
CA MET A 1 10.94 22.31 9.01
C MET A 1 10.67 21.20 10.01
N SER A 2 9.42 20.76 10.19
CA SER A 2 9.06 19.77 11.21
C SER A 2 9.33 18.34 10.69
N ILE A 3 10.09 17.54 11.45
CA ILE A 3 10.49 16.15 11.12
C ILE A 3 9.30 15.30 10.66
N ARG A 4 8.13 15.51 11.27
CA ARG A 4 6.88 14.80 10.93
C ARG A 4 6.41 15.05 9.50
N ARG A 5 6.54 16.29 9.01
CA ARG A 5 6.12 16.68 7.66
C ARG A 5 7.03 16.08 6.59
N GLU A 6 8.34 16.04 6.87
CA GLU A 6 9.33 15.44 5.98
C GLU A 6 9.17 13.91 5.91
N TRP A 7 8.94 13.28 7.08
CA TRP A 7 8.61 11.87 7.17
C TRP A 7 7.39 11.55 6.31
N PHE A 8 6.29 12.28 6.50
CA PHE A 8 5.06 12.08 5.74
C PHE A 8 5.28 12.18 4.22
N LYS A 9 5.93 13.26 3.78
CA LYS A 9 6.21 13.53 2.38
C LYS A 9 7.01 12.39 1.75
N ARG A 10 8.04 11.91 2.44
CA ARG A 10 8.87 10.79 1.98
C ARG A 10 8.07 9.51 1.79
N HIS A 11 7.14 9.18 2.70
CA HIS A 11 6.32 7.98 2.57
C HIS A 11 5.36 8.11 1.40
N LEU A 12 4.73 9.27 1.24
CA LEU A 12 3.85 9.56 0.11
C LEU A 12 4.58 9.46 -1.24
N GLU A 13 5.81 9.99 -1.31
CA GLU A 13 6.66 9.90 -2.50
C GLU A 13 7.00 8.45 -2.85
N ILE A 14 7.39 7.63 -1.86
CA ILE A 14 7.67 6.20 -2.06
C ILE A 14 6.45 5.48 -2.63
N LEU A 15 5.27 5.68 -2.03
CA LEU A 15 4.02 5.02 -2.47
C LEU A 15 3.62 5.47 -3.88
N THR A 16 3.76 6.76 -4.18
CA THR A 16 3.41 7.31 -5.50
C THR A 16 4.35 6.79 -6.59
N GLN A 17 5.64 6.73 -6.32
CA GLN A 17 6.63 6.18 -7.25
C GLN A 17 6.40 4.69 -7.51
N ALA A 18 6.04 3.95 -6.45
CA ALA A 18 5.69 2.54 -6.56
C ALA A 18 4.44 2.33 -7.42
N LEU A 19 3.39 3.12 -7.22
CA LEU A 19 2.19 3.08 -8.06
C LEU A 19 2.52 3.33 -9.53
N GLY A 20 3.35 4.33 -9.84
CA GLY A 20 3.81 4.57 -11.21
C GLY A 20 4.53 3.36 -11.82
N THR A 21 5.40 2.71 -11.03
CA THR A 21 6.11 1.50 -11.44
C THR A 21 5.16 0.32 -11.69
N VAL A 22 4.22 0.10 -10.76
CA VAL A 22 3.21 -0.95 -10.85
C VAL A 22 2.35 -0.77 -12.10
N LEU A 23 1.87 0.44 -12.39
CA LEU A 23 1.09 0.72 -13.58
C LEU A 23 1.88 0.45 -14.87
N GLY A 24 3.17 0.80 -14.90
CA GLY A 24 4.05 0.51 -16.01
C GLY A 24 4.28 -0.99 -16.24
N LEU A 25 4.54 -1.75 -15.17
CA LEU A 25 4.74 -3.20 -15.22
C LEU A 25 3.46 -3.96 -15.55
N LYS A 26 2.32 -3.54 -14.97
CA LYS A 26 0.99 -4.07 -15.27
C LYS A 26 0.63 -3.88 -16.74
N GLY A 27 0.95 -2.72 -17.32
CA GLY A 27 0.78 -2.47 -18.76
C GLY A 27 1.59 -3.41 -19.66
N ARG A 28 2.65 -4.03 -19.14
CA ARG A 28 3.48 -5.02 -19.85
C ARG A 28 3.08 -6.48 -19.54
N GLY A 29 2.08 -6.69 -18.70
CA GLY A 29 1.66 -8.02 -18.25
C GLY A 29 2.59 -8.64 -17.20
N GLU A 30 3.54 -7.89 -16.65
CA GLU A 30 4.50 -8.37 -15.65
C GLU A 30 3.89 -8.39 -14.24
N VAL A 31 2.89 -9.24 -14.03
CA VAL A 31 2.10 -9.29 -12.78
C VAL A 31 2.99 -9.56 -11.57
N GLN A 32 3.92 -10.52 -11.66
CA GLN A 32 4.80 -10.86 -10.53
C GLN A 32 5.79 -9.74 -10.19
N ALA A 33 6.35 -9.08 -11.21
CA ALA A 33 7.21 -7.91 -10.99
C ALA A 33 6.43 -6.75 -10.37
N SER A 34 5.17 -6.57 -10.76
CA SER A 34 4.28 -5.55 -10.18
C SER A 34 4.01 -5.82 -8.71
N ILE A 35 3.74 -7.08 -8.33
CA ILE A 35 3.56 -7.49 -6.94
C ILE A 35 4.84 -7.22 -6.15
N ALA A 36 6.00 -7.64 -6.64
CA ALA A 36 7.28 -7.43 -5.98
C ALA A 36 7.61 -5.94 -5.79
N ALA A 37 7.32 -5.10 -6.79
CA ALA A 37 7.51 -3.65 -6.71
C ALA A 37 6.65 -3.02 -5.61
N LEU A 38 5.40 -3.48 -5.49
CA LEU A 38 4.46 -3.01 -4.47
C LEU A 38 4.88 -3.45 -3.07
N GLU A 39 5.28 -4.71 -2.89
CA GLU A 39 5.78 -5.24 -1.61
C GLU A 39 7.06 -4.50 -1.18
N SER A 40 7.99 -4.25 -2.12
CA SER A 40 9.19 -3.45 -1.86
C SER A 40 8.87 -2.02 -1.44
N ALA A 41 7.79 -1.43 -1.96
CA ALA A 41 7.37 -0.09 -1.57
C ALA A 41 6.81 -0.04 -0.14
N LEU A 42 6.01 -1.03 0.24
CA LEU A 42 5.53 -1.18 1.62
C LEU A 42 6.68 -1.39 2.59
N GLU A 43 7.69 -2.15 2.19
CA GLU A 43 8.89 -2.36 3.00
C GLU A 43 9.72 -1.07 3.13
N LYS A 44 9.93 -0.33 2.03
CA LYS A 44 10.68 0.94 2.06
C LYS A 44 9.95 2.04 2.83
N ALA A 45 8.63 2.10 2.70
CA ALA A 45 7.83 3.09 3.41
C ALA A 45 7.71 2.69 4.89
N PHE A 46 7.26 1.49 5.20
CA PHE A 46 6.81 1.16 6.56
C PHE A 46 7.67 0.11 7.27
N GLY A 47 8.66 -0.46 6.60
CA GLY A 47 9.46 -1.57 7.13
C GLY A 47 8.70 -2.88 7.22
N MET A 48 7.62 -3.04 6.43
CA MET A 48 6.74 -4.22 6.47
C MET A 48 6.57 -4.82 5.07
N ASN A 49 6.66 -6.16 4.98
CA ASN A 49 6.33 -6.89 3.75
C ASN A 49 4.80 -6.80 3.49
N GLY A 50 4.38 -6.80 2.21
CA GLY A 50 2.97 -6.75 1.82
C GLY A 50 2.11 -7.89 2.36
N GLN A 51 2.65 -9.09 2.53
CA GLN A 51 1.92 -10.20 3.18
C GLN A 51 1.64 -9.89 4.65
N LEU A 52 2.61 -9.33 5.38
CA LEU A 52 2.39 -8.89 6.77
C LEU A 52 1.39 -7.74 6.82
N ALA A 53 1.47 -6.80 5.88
CA ALA A 53 0.50 -5.72 5.76
C ALA A 53 -0.92 -6.25 5.57
N LEU A 54 -1.11 -7.37 4.85
CA LEU A 54 -2.41 -8.03 4.70
C LEU A 54 -2.82 -8.93 5.87
N ALA A 55 -1.88 -9.39 6.69
CA ALA A 55 -2.15 -10.25 7.85
C ALA A 55 -2.63 -9.47 9.09
N PHE A 56 -2.10 -8.26 9.34
CA PHE A 56 -2.49 -7.46 10.51
C PHE A 56 -3.82 -6.74 10.32
N PRO A 57 -4.71 -6.65 11.32
CA PRO A 57 -5.88 -5.77 11.26
C PRO A 57 -5.49 -4.36 10.78
N LEU A 58 -6.32 -3.72 9.94
CA LEU A 58 -5.97 -2.45 9.29
C LEU A 58 -5.53 -1.38 10.29
N GLU A 59 -6.22 -1.25 11.42
CA GLU A 59 -5.87 -0.31 12.49
C GLU A 59 -4.50 -0.60 13.09
N GLN A 60 -4.17 -1.87 13.32
CA GLN A 60 -2.84 -2.26 13.82
C GLN A 60 -1.77 -1.98 12.77
N PHE A 61 -2.05 -2.29 11.50
CA PHE A 61 -1.15 -1.93 10.40
C PHE A 61 -0.88 -0.43 10.38
N LEU A 62 -1.92 0.41 10.43
CA LEU A 62 -1.76 1.88 10.43
C LEU A 62 -1.01 2.34 11.68
N SER A 63 -1.34 1.82 12.87
CA SER A 63 -0.64 2.18 14.10
C SER A 63 0.86 1.85 14.03
N LEU A 64 1.24 0.70 13.46
CA LEU A 64 2.64 0.29 13.29
C LEU A 64 3.33 1.09 12.19
N ALA A 65 2.69 1.21 11.02
CA ALA A 65 3.20 1.92 9.86
C ALA A 65 3.44 3.40 10.14
N LEU A 66 2.54 4.02 10.90
CA LEU A 66 2.58 5.44 11.25
C LEU A 66 3.24 5.71 12.60
N ARG A 67 3.66 4.66 13.32
CA ARG A 67 4.28 4.76 14.66
C ARG A 67 3.44 5.58 15.65
N GLY A 68 2.12 5.40 15.62
CA GLY A 68 1.16 6.13 16.46
C GLY A 68 0.82 7.55 15.99
N GLU A 69 1.34 8.00 14.85
CA GLU A 69 0.94 9.26 14.24
C GLU A 69 -0.38 9.12 13.46
N LYS A 70 -1.17 10.20 13.41
CA LYS A 70 -2.40 10.22 12.62
C LYS A 70 -2.06 10.28 11.12
N ALA A 71 -2.64 9.38 10.33
CA ALA A 71 -2.53 9.45 8.87
C ALA A 71 -3.17 10.74 8.37
N SER A 72 -2.51 11.41 7.41
CA SER A 72 -3.19 12.46 6.67
C SER A 72 -4.10 11.86 5.59
N PRO A 73 -5.10 12.62 5.11
CA PRO A 73 -5.97 12.19 4.02
C PRO A 73 -5.22 11.76 2.76
N GLU A 74 -4.13 12.45 2.41
CA GLU A 74 -3.33 12.16 1.21
C GLU A 74 -2.63 10.80 1.30
N LEU A 75 -2.16 10.43 2.50
CA LEU A 75 -1.54 9.11 2.72
C LEU A 75 -2.59 7.99 2.74
N LEU A 76 -3.75 8.25 3.34
CA LEU A 76 -4.87 7.30 3.28
C LEU A 76 -5.30 7.06 1.83
N ASP A 77 -5.42 8.10 1.00
CA ASP A 77 -5.72 7.96 -0.42
C ASP A 77 -4.65 7.16 -1.16
N ALA A 78 -3.38 7.47 -0.95
CA ALA A 78 -2.26 6.76 -1.57
C ALA A 78 -2.22 5.27 -1.17
N LEU A 79 -2.43 4.96 0.11
CA LEU A 79 -2.55 3.58 0.59
C LEU A 79 -3.76 2.88 -0.01
N SER A 80 -4.92 3.55 -0.09
CA SER A 80 -6.13 2.99 -0.70
C SER A 80 -5.88 2.60 -2.16
N ARG A 81 -5.23 3.47 -2.94
CA ARG A 81 -4.86 3.19 -4.34
C ARG A 81 -3.89 2.03 -4.43
N LEU A 82 -2.89 2.00 -3.56
CA LEU A 82 -1.91 0.91 -3.52
C LEU A 82 -2.58 -0.44 -3.22
N PHE A 83 -3.45 -0.52 -2.20
CA PHE A 83 -4.18 -1.77 -1.91
C PHE A 83 -5.18 -2.15 -3.01
N THR A 84 -5.75 -1.17 -3.72
CA THR A 84 -6.60 -1.43 -4.89
C THR A 84 -5.82 -2.11 -6.02
N GLU A 85 -4.64 -1.57 -6.35
CA GLU A 85 -3.78 -2.20 -7.36
C GLU A 85 -3.25 -3.54 -6.89
N TYR A 86 -2.90 -3.68 -5.61
CA TYR A 86 -2.45 -4.94 -5.05
C TYR A 86 -3.52 -6.02 -5.20
N ALA A 87 -4.78 -5.69 -4.89
CA ALA A 87 -5.89 -6.61 -5.08
C ALA A 87 -6.04 -7.08 -6.53
N ALA A 88 -5.95 -6.17 -7.50
CA ALA A 88 -6.07 -6.50 -8.92
C ALA A 88 -4.93 -7.44 -9.38
N LEU A 89 -3.71 -7.21 -8.88
CA LEU A 89 -2.56 -8.07 -9.17
C LEU A 89 -2.67 -9.45 -8.51
N LEU A 90 -3.14 -9.50 -7.26
CA LEU A 90 -3.36 -10.75 -6.53
C LEU A 90 -4.44 -11.60 -7.21
N GLU A 91 -5.54 -10.99 -7.65
CA GLU A 91 -6.57 -11.68 -8.44
C GLU A 91 -6.01 -12.20 -9.77
N SER A 92 -5.23 -11.38 -10.48
CA SER A 92 -4.58 -11.78 -11.73
C SER A 92 -3.56 -12.91 -11.57
N SER A 93 -3.05 -13.12 -10.35
CA SER A 93 -2.14 -14.23 -10.01
C SER A 93 -2.84 -15.43 -9.35
N GLY A 94 -4.18 -15.42 -9.26
CA GLY A 94 -4.99 -16.49 -8.66
C GLY A 94 -5.06 -16.46 -7.13
N ARG A 95 -4.49 -15.44 -6.48
CA ARG A 95 -4.48 -15.27 -5.01
C ARG A 95 -5.76 -14.56 -4.52
N ASN A 96 -6.91 -15.14 -4.84
CA ASN A 96 -8.23 -14.50 -4.67
C ASN A 96 -8.57 -14.12 -3.21
N SER A 97 -8.18 -14.95 -2.23
CA SER A 97 -8.42 -14.65 -0.81
C SER A 97 -7.65 -13.40 -0.36
N GLU A 98 -6.40 -13.26 -0.80
CA GLU A 98 -5.57 -12.10 -0.47
C GLU A 98 -6.03 -10.85 -1.23
N ALA A 99 -6.53 -11.04 -2.46
CA ALA A 99 -7.16 -9.96 -3.22
C ALA A 99 -8.40 -9.41 -2.50
N ALA A 100 -9.24 -10.27 -1.91
CA ALA A 100 -10.38 -9.85 -1.10
C ALA A 100 -9.94 -9.02 0.11
N SER A 101 -8.97 -9.51 0.89
CA SER A 101 -8.41 -8.77 2.03
C SER A 101 -7.83 -7.40 1.61
N ALA A 102 -7.15 -7.33 0.46
CA ALA A 102 -6.63 -6.07 -0.07
C ALA A 102 -7.75 -5.10 -0.48
N ARG A 103 -8.86 -5.58 -1.07
CA ARG A 103 -10.04 -4.76 -1.41
C ARG A 103 -10.72 -4.19 -0.17
N GLU A 104 -10.90 -5.01 0.86
CA GLU A 104 -11.51 -4.59 2.12
C GLU A 104 -10.70 -3.45 2.76
N ARG A 105 -9.36 -3.57 2.78
CA ARG A 105 -8.47 -2.49 3.23
C ARG A 105 -8.58 -1.24 2.40
N ALA A 106 -8.58 -1.37 1.07
CA ALA A 106 -8.70 -0.23 0.19
C ALA A 106 -10.01 0.54 0.43
N ALA A 107 -11.13 -0.19 0.58
CA ALA A 107 -12.43 0.40 0.90
C ALA A 107 -12.41 1.12 2.26
N ALA A 108 -11.81 0.49 3.27
CA ALA A 108 -11.66 1.06 4.58
C ALA A 108 -10.84 2.36 4.58
N LEU A 109 -9.70 2.38 3.90
CA LEU A 109 -8.85 3.57 3.79
C LEU A 109 -9.57 4.72 3.05
N ARG A 110 -10.40 4.42 2.04
CA ARG A 110 -11.21 5.45 1.34
C ARG A 110 -12.31 6.05 2.19
N ALA A 111 -12.91 5.24 3.05
CA ALA A 111 -13.94 5.71 3.98
C ALA A 111 -13.34 6.53 5.15
N GLY A 112 -12.00 6.67 5.22
CA GLY A 112 -11.31 7.44 6.25
C GLY A 112 -11.37 6.77 7.62
N LEU A 113 -11.54 5.44 7.63
CA LEU A 113 -11.85 4.61 8.78
C LEU A 113 -10.79 4.68 9.88
#